data_AF-A0A0H4WXU7-F1
#
_entry.id   AF-A0A0H4WXU7-F1
#
_cell.length_a   1.000
_cell.length_b   1.000
_cell.length_c   1.000
_cell.angle_alpha   90.00
_cell.angle_beta   90.00
_cell.angle_gamma   90.00
#
_symmetry.space_group_name_H-M   'P 1'
#
loop_
_entity.id
_entity.type
_entity.pdbx_description
1 polymer ?
#
loop_
_entity_poly.entity_id
_entity_poly.type
_entity_poly.pdbx_seq_one_letter_code
_entity_poly.pdbx_strand_id
1 'polypeptide(L)' 'MKFRFIHAEKSSMPVAFMCRQLGVSRSGDYAWANRPARPAGGVC' A
#
# COMPACT_ATOMS: atom_id res chain seq x y z
N MET A 1 7.48 -4.61 5.17
CA MET A 1 6.25 -4.29 4.39
C MET A 1 5.56 -3.07 5.00
N LYS A 2 6.04 -1.84 4.73
CA LYS A 2 5.46 -0.61 5.31
C LYS A 2 4.00 -0.40 4.88
N PHE A 3 3.66 -0.77 3.64
CA PHE A 3 2.30 -0.67 3.11
C PHE A 3 1.30 -1.65 3.75
N ARG A 4 1.73 -2.85 4.15
CA ARG A 4 0.86 -3.80 4.88
C ARG A 4 0.45 -3.25 6.25
N PHE A 5 1.39 -2.61 6.93
CA PHE A 5 1.15 -1.95 8.21
C PHE A 5 0.16 -0.78 8.06
N ILE A 6 0.40 0.10 7.08
CA ILE A 6 -0.52 1.19 6.74
C ILE A 6 -1.91 0.66 6.42
N HIS A 7 -2.04 -0.44 5.67
CA HIS A 7 -3.34 -0.99 5.30
C HIS A 7 -4.09 -1.63 6.48
N ALA A 8 -3.36 -2.31 7.38
CA ALA A 8 -3.95 -2.87 8.60
C ALA A 8 -4.45 -1.79 9.57
N GLU A 9 -3.71 -0.69 9.66
CA GLU A 9 -3.98 0.39 10.63
C GLU A 9 -4.79 1.56 10.04
N LYS A 10 -5.02 1.58 8.73
CA LYS A 10 -5.83 2.59 8.01
C LYS A 10 -7.27 2.71 8.54
N SER A 11 -7.80 1.67 9.17
CA SER A 11 -9.13 1.72 9.78
C SER A 11 -9.15 2.54 11.08
N SER A 12 -8.02 2.61 11.77
CA SER A 12 -7.90 3.29 13.07
C SER A 12 -7.29 4.69 12.93
N MET A 13 -6.45 4.91 11.91
CA MET A 13 -5.69 6.14 11.74
C MET A 13 -5.67 6.62 10.28
N PRO A 14 -5.66 7.94 10.05
CA PRO A 14 -5.60 8.47 8.70
C PRO A 14 -4.29 8.11 7.98
N VAL A 15 -4.39 7.58 6.77
CA VAL A 15 -3.25 7.18 5.92
C VAL A 15 -2.25 8.30 5.73
N ALA A 16 -2.71 9.55 5.58
CA ALA A 16 -1.84 10.70 5.39
C ALA A 16 -0.87 10.91 6.58
N PHE A 17 -1.32 10.64 7.80
CA PHE A 17 -0.50 10.74 9.00
C PHE A 17 0.58 9.65 9.00
N MET A 18 0.20 8.41 8.70
CA MET A 18 1.15 7.29 8.62
C MET A 18 2.15 7.45 7.47
N CYS A 19 1.70 7.95 6.31
CA CYS A 19 2.57 8.27 5.17
C CYS A 19 3.63 9.31 5.54
N ARG A 20 3.25 10.34 6.30
CA ARG A 20 4.17 11.38 6.79
C ARG A 20 5.16 10.81 7.79
N GLN A 21 4.71 9.94 8.70
CA GLN A 21 5.56 9.31 9.72
C GLN A 21 6.55 8.30 9.13
N LEU A 22 6.11 7.50 8.16
CA LEU A 22 6.90 6.43 7.54
C LEU A 22 7.75 6.91 6.35
N GLY A 23 7.58 8.17 5.94
CA GLY A 23 8.25 8.77 4.79
C GLY A 23 7.85 8.13 3.45
N VAL A 24 6.60 7.69 3.32
CA VAL A 24 6.09 7.05 2.09
C VAL A 24 5.04 7.92 1.41
N SER A 25 5.06 7.93 0.08
CA SER A 25 4.07 8.65 -0.72
C SER A 25 2.73 7.90 -0.74
N ARG A 26 1.62 8.64 -0.64
CA ARG A 26 0.26 8.09 -0.74
C ARG A 26 0.03 7.33 -2.06
N SER A 27 0.56 7.87 -3.16
CA SER A 27 0.51 7.21 -4.47
C SER A 27 1.10 5.79 -4.46
N GLY A 28 2.13 5.54 -3.66
CA GLY A 28 2.72 4.21 -3.49
C GLY A 28 1.83 3.25 -2.72
N ASP A 29 1.06 3.73 -1.74
CA ASP A 29 0.12 2.90 -0.97
C ASP A 29 -1.08 2.46 -1.83
N TYR A 30 -1.66 3.38 -2.59
CA TYR A 30 -2.76 3.08 -3.51
C TYR A 30 -2.30 2.19 -4.67
N ALA A 31 -1.12 2.45 -5.23
CA ALA A 31 -0.55 1.60 -6.27
C ALA A 31 -0.26 0.19 -5.76
N TRP A 32 0.22 0.04 -4.51
CA TRP A 32 0.43 -1.26 -3.88
C TRP A 32 -0.90 -2.00 -3.62
N ALA A 33 -1.92 -1.30 -3.11
CA ALA A 33 -3.24 -1.87 -2.86
C ALA A 33 -3.96 -2.29 -4.16
N ASN A 34 -3.73 -1.54 -5.24
CA ASN A 34 -4.29 -1.80 -6.56
C ASN A 34 -3.43 -2.74 -7.41
N ARG A 35 -2.34 -3.33 -6.88
CA ARG A 35 -1.62 -4.35 -7.64
C ARG A 35 -2.57 -5.53 -7.83
N PRO A 36 -2.97 -5.88 -9.07
CA PRO A 36 -3.62 -7.16 -9.28
C PRO A 36 -2.67 -8.21 -8.71
N ALA A 37 -3.17 -9.09 -7.85
CA ALA A 37 -2.41 -10.26 -7.41
C ALA A 37 -1.97 -10.94 -8.70
N ARG A 38 -0.68 -10.79 -9.05
CA ARG A 38 -0.14 -11.15 -10.36
C ARG A 38 -0.67 -12.54 -10.70
N PRO A 39 -1.58 -12.71 -11.69
CA PRO A 39 -1.90 -14.05 -12.14
C PRO A 39 -0.58 -14.62 -12.64
N ALA A 40 -0.13 -15.71 -12.03
CA ALA A 40 1.01 -16.44 -12.50
C ALA A 40 0.63 -17.08 -13.85
N GLY A 41 0.80 -16.36 -14.95
CA GLY A 41 0.42 -16.87 -16.26
C GLY A 41 0.45 -15.78 -17.32
N GLY A 42 1.45 -15.86 -18.18
CA GLY A 42 1.64 -14.94 -19.29
C GLY A 42 3.08 -15.02 -19.78
N VAL A 43 3.54 -16.25 -20.03
CA VAL A 43 4.71 -16.46 -20.87
C VAL A 43 4.36 -15.97 -22.29
N CYS A 44 5.39 -15.42 -22.93
CA CYS A 44 5.47 -14.83 -24.27
C CYS A 44 4.74 -15.57 -25.39
#